data_AF-A0A095CAP0-F1
#
_entry.id   AF-A0A095CAP0-F1
#
_cell.length_a   1.000
_cell.length_b   1.000
_cell.length_c   1.000
_cell.angle_alpha   90.00
_cell.angle_beta   90.00
_cell.angle_gamma   90.00
#
_symmetry.space_group_name_H-M   'P 1'
#
loop_
_entity.id
_entity.type
_entity.pdbx_description
1 polymer ?
#
loop_
_entity_poly.entity_id
_entity_poly.type
_entity_poly.pdbx_seq_one_letter_code
_entity_poly.pdbx_strand_id
1 'polypeptide(L)' 'VTLSSVQRGEIELWLTSPAGTISQLLSKRPKDIDVAGFHAWPFMSVHYWGELANGTWKLTVKSGNAV' A
#
# COMPACT_ATOMS: atom_id res chain seq x y z
N VAL A 1 3.85 1.73 8.43
CA VAL A 1 2.37 1.76 8.31
C VAL A 1 1.76 0.96 9.45
N THR A 2 0.77 1.52 10.14
CA THR A 2 0.00 0.82 11.18
C THR A 2 -1.48 0.86 10.81
N LEU A 3 -2.12 -0.30 10.69
CA LEU A 3 -3.54 -0.44 10.35
C LEU A 3 -4.10 -1.78 10.84
N SER A 4 -5.39 -1.81 11.17
CA SER A 4 -6.14 -3.01 11.53
C SER A 4 -7.04 -3.47 10.36
N SER A 5 -7.31 -4.76 10.29
CA SER A 5 -8.22 -5.35 9.29
C SER A 5 -8.84 -6.62 9.83
N VAL A 6 -10.04 -6.95 9.34
CA VAL A 6 -10.67 -8.26 9.57
C VAL A 6 -9.94 -9.36 8.80
N GLN A 7 -9.32 -9.02 7.66
CA GLN A 7 -8.51 -9.93 6.87
C GLN A 7 -7.37 -9.17 6.20
N ARG A 8 -6.12 -9.43 6.63
CA ARG A 8 -4.92 -8.73 6.15
C ARG A 8 -4.72 -8.89 4.64
N GLY A 9 -5.08 -10.04 4.08
CA GLY A 9 -4.93 -10.35 2.67
C GLY A 9 -5.82 -9.54 1.73
N GLU A 10 -6.89 -8.92 2.24
CA GLU A 10 -7.82 -8.08 1.48
C GLU A 10 -7.32 -6.65 1.29
N ILE A 11 -6.20 -6.31 1.92
CA ILE A 11 -5.65 -4.95 1.92
C ILE A 11 -4.70 -4.81 0.75
N GLU A 12 -4.90 -3.74 0.00
CA GLU A 12 -4.00 -3.34 -1.07
C GLU A 12 -3.55 -1.90 -0.88
N LEU A 13 -2.28 -1.64 -1.18
CA LEU A 13 -1.65 -0.34 -1.00
C LEU A 13 -0.98 0.09 -2.29
N TRP A 14 -1.27 1.31 -2.72
CA TRP A 14 -0.55 2.00 -3.79
C TRP A 14 -0.06 3.35 -3.31
N LEU A 15 1.16 3.69 -3.68
CA LEU A 15 1.72 5.01 -3.44
C LEU A 15 1.97 5.69 -4.78
N THR A 16 1.44 6.91 -4.91
CA THR A 16 1.62 7.77 -6.08
C THR A 16 2.53 8.93 -5.72
N SER A 17 3.58 9.14 -6.51
CA SER A 17 4.52 10.25 -6.33
C SER A 17 3.99 11.58 -6.89
N PRO A 18 4.60 12.72 -6.55
CA PRO A 18 4.26 14.02 -7.14
C PRO A 18 4.40 14.04 -8.66
N ALA A 19 5.31 13.25 -9.24
CA ALA A 19 5.49 13.11 -10.69
C ALA A 19 4.46 12.18 -11.35
N GLY A 20 3.58 11.53 -10.57
CA GLY A 20 2.53 10.65 -11.07
C GLY A 20 2.90 9.16 -11.13
N THR A 21 4.13 8.78 -10.77
CA THR A 21 4.54 7.37 -10.73
C THR A 21 3.78 6.62 -9.66
N ILE A 22 3.27 5.43 -9.99
CA ILE A 22 2.49 4.58 -9.08
C ILE A 22 3.30 3.32 -8.75
N SER A 23 3.44 3.01 -7.46
CA SER A 23 3.98 1.73 -7.00
C SER A 23 2.96 0.99 -6.14
N GLN A 24 2.70 -0.28 -6.46
CA GLN A 24 1.91 -1.16 -5.61
C GLN A 24 2.80 -1.67 -4.48
N LEU A 25 2.59 -1.14 -3.28
CA LEU A 25 3.36 -1.48 -2.08
C LEU A 25 2.89 -2.80 -1.45
N LEU A 26 1.61 -3.13 -1.62
CA LEU A 26 1.00 -4.36 -1.15
C LEU A 26 -0.08 -4.79 -2.14
N SER A 27 0.07 -5.99 -2.69
CA SER A 27 -0.95 -6.63 -3.52
C SER A 27 -1.89 -7.48 -2.67
N LYS A 28 -3.07 -7.79 -3.23
CA LYS A 28 -4.02 -8.70 -2.62
C LYS A 28 -3.39 -10.08 -2.43
N ARG A 29 -3.57 -10.66 -1.26
CA ARG A 29 -3.06 -12.00 -0.91
C ARG A 29 -4.22 -12.86 -0.42
N PRO A 30 -4.97 -13.55 -1.31
CA PRO A 30 -6.20 -14.26 -0.94
C PRO A 30 -6.03 -15.34 0.15
N LYS A 31 -4.83 -15.91 0.26
CA LYS A 31 -4.48 -16.92 1.26
C LYS A 31 -4.12 -16.34 2.62
N ASP A 32 -3.93 -15.02 2.71
CA ASP A 32 -3.61 -14.34 3.95
C ASP A 32 -4.90 -13.98 4.70
N ILE A 33 -5.40 -14.94 5.46
CA ILE A 33 -6.63 -14.83 6.26
C ILE A 33 -6.38 -14.27 7.67
N ASP A 34 -5.17 -13.76 7.94
CA ASP A 34 -4.77 -13.24 9.24
C ASP A 34 -5.57 -11.97 9.60
N VAL A 35 -5.94 -11.84 10.87
CA VAL A 35 -6.63 -10.66 11.43
C VAL A 35 -5.65 -9.62 11.97
N ALA A 36 -4.38 -10.01 12.17
CA ALA A 36 -3.31 -9.08 12.49
C ALA A 36 -3.03 -8.26 11.23
N GLY A 37 -3.42 -6.98 11.23
CA GLY A 37 -3.13 -6.04 10.15
C GLY A 37 -1.63 -5.76 9.99
N PHE A 38 -1.24 -4.48 9.92
CA PHE A 38 0.17 -4.11 9.91
C PHE A 38 0.48 -3.26 11.15
N HIS A 39 1.60 -3.54 11.80
CA HIS A 39 2.09 -2.76 12.93
C HIS A 39 3.46 -2.19 12.59
N ALA A 40 3.54 -0.87 12.40
CA ALA A 40 4.76 -0.16 12.03
C ALA A 40 5.53 -0.79 10.85
N TRP A 41 4.84 -1.46 9.92
CA TRP A 41 5.50 -2.19 8.83
C TRP A 41 6.10 -1.21 7.80
N PRO A 42 7.39 -1.35 7.44
CA PRO A 42 8.06 -0.46 6.49
C PRO A 42 7.93 -0.98 5.05
N PHE A 43 6.88 -0.55 4.35
CA PHE A 43 6.81 -0.78 2.91
C PHE A 43 7.83 0.11 2.18
N MET A 44 8.44 -0.41 1.12
CA MET A 44 9.47 0.28 0.34
C MET A 44 9.26 0.06 -1.15
N SER A 45 9.76 0.99 -1.96
CA SER A 45 9.79 0.88 -3.42
C SER A 45 10.97 1.65 -3.98
N VAL A 46 11.54 1.13 -5.06
CA VAL A 46 12.60 1.78 -5.85
C VAL A 46 12.05 2.48 -7.10
N HIS A 47 10.73 2.41 -7.34
CA HIS A 47 10.11 2.92 -8.56
C HIS A 47 10.30 4.43 -8.76
N TYR A 48 10.52 5.17 -7.67
CA TYR A 48 10.63 6.62 -7.66
C TYR A 48 12.06 7.15 -7.80
N TRP A 49 13.03 6.26 -8.04
CA TRP A 49 14.43 6.65 -8.10
C TRP A 49 14.67 7.68 -9.21
N GLY A 50 15.29 8.82 -8.86
CA GLY A 50 15.56 9.91 -9.79
C GLY A 50 14.47 10.97 -9.89
N GLU A 51 13.32 10.79 -9.22
CA GLU A 51 12.29 11.82 -9.13
C GLU A 51 12.62 12.88 -8.07
N LEU A 52 12.13 14.11 -8.28
CA LEU A 52 12.08 15.11 -7.23
C LEU A 52 11.01 14.73 -6.22
N ALA A 53 11.39 14.53 -4.97
CA ALA A 53 10.46 14.11 -3.91
C ALA A 53 9.48 15.21 -3.45
N ASN A 54 9.73 16.47 -3.81
CA ASN A 54 8.91 17.60 -3.39
C ASN A 54 7.54 17.59 -4.06
N GLY A 55 6.49 17.79 -3.27
CA GLY A 55 5.10 17.84 -3.72
C GLY A 55 4.21 16.84 -2.97
N THR A 56 3.02 16.64 -3.50
CA THR A 56 2.00 15.81 -2.84
C THR A 56 2.16 14.34 -3.20
N TRP A 57 2.43 13.52 -2.19
CA TRP A 57 2.35 12.07 -2.29
C TRP A 57 0.94 11.61 -1.95
N LYS A 58 0.42 10.63 -2.69
CA LYS A 58 -0.91 10.06 -2.45
C LYS A 58 -0.80 8.57 -2.12
N LEU A 59 -1.17 8.21 -0.90
CA LEU A 59 -1.36 6.82 -0.51
C LEU A 59 -2.81 6.41 -0.75
N THR A 60 -3.02 5.37 -1.56
CA THR A 60 -4.33 4.76 -1.81
C THR A 60 -4.40 3.42 -1.10
N VAL A 61 -5.42 3.25 -0.26
CA VAL A 61 -5.70 2.02 0.48
C VAL A 61 -7.02 1.46 -0.02
N LYS A 62 -7.04 0.18 -0.41
CA LYS A 62 -8.28 -0.55 -0.69
C LYS A 62 -8.41 -1.73 0.25
N SER A 63 -9.65 -2.04 0.61
CA SER A 63 -10.00 -3.19 1.45
C SER A 63 -11.32 -3.78 0.93
N GLY A 64 -11.37 -5.10 0.82
CA GLY A 64 -12.55 -5.87 0.45
C GLY A 64 -12.53 -6.43 -0.97
N ASN A 65 -13.56 -7.22 -1.29
CA ASN A 65 -13.80 -7.68 -2.65
C ASN A 65 -14.38 -6.52 -3.46
N ALA A 66 -13.76 -6.17 -4.58
CA ALA A 66 -14.47 -5.45 -5.63
C ALA A 66 -15.69 -6.32 -6.00
N VAL A 67 -16.88 -5.82 -5.68
CA VAL A 67 -18.15 -6.43 -6.06
C VAL A 67 -18.39 -6.22 -7.54
#